data_AF-A0A357HEY8-F1
#
_entry.id   AF-A0A357HEY8-F1
#
_cell.length_a   1.000
_cell.length_b   1.000
_cell.length_c   1.000
_cell.angle_alpha   90.00
_cell.angle_beta   90.00
_cell.angle_gamma   90.00
#
_symmetry.space_group_name_H-M   'P 1'
#
loop_
_entity.id
_entity.type
_entity.pdbx_description
1 polymer ?
#
loop_
_entity_poly.entity_id
_entity_poly.type
_entity_poly.pdbx_seq_one_letter_code
_entity_poly.pdbx_strand_id
1 'polypeptide(L)'
;MEKVGAGFPQRYLTPSELKEYQSRSEVRRPSYLAGRFAAKEAYVKASGDKIDFRRIEIIDGADGAPVLHVDGQVVGQVSITHDFIATALVLLK
;
A
#
# COMPACT_ATOMS: atom_id res chain seq x y z
N MET A 1 -14.72 7.65 15.37
CA MET A 1 -13.76 7.47 14.27
C MET A 1 -14.03 8.56 13.25
N GLU A 2 -13.07 9.46 13.04
CA GLU A 2 -13.11 10.43 11.94
C GLU A 2 -13.34 9.66 10.63
N LYS A 3 -14.37 10.04 9.87
CA LYS A 3 -14.63 9.40 8.57
C LYS A 3 -13.37 9.59 7.73
N VAL A 4 -12.77 8.49 7.28
CA VAL A 4 -11.76 8.52 6.21
C VAL A 4 -12.36 9.38 5.09
N GLY A 5 -11.82 10.59 4.90
CA GLY A 5 -12.39 11.55 3.96
C GLY A 5 -12.47 10.93 2.57
N ALA A 6 -13.48 11.30 1.78
CA ALA A 6 -13.73 10.68 0.47
C ALA A 6 -12.54 10.74 -0.51
N GLY A 7 -11.55 11.62 -0.24
CA GLY A 7 -10.30 11.77 -0.99
C GLY A 7 -9.10 10.95 -0.49
N PHE A 8 -9.25 10.19 0.61
CA PHE A 8 -8.13 9.45 1.20
C PHE A 8 -7.59 8.36 0.27
N PRO A 9 -8.42 7.48 -0.35
CA PRO A 9 -7.90 6.50 -1.31
C PRO A 9 -7.11 7.13 -2.46
N GLN A 10 -7.59 8.26 -2.99
CA GLN A 10 -6.97 8.97 -4.12
C GLN A 10 -5.65 9.65 -3.74
N ARG A 11 -5.42 9.90 -2.45
CA ARG A 11 -4.17 10.47 -1.93
C ARG A 11 -3.08 9.43 -1.76
N TYR A 12 -3.43 8.19 -1.39
CA TYR A 12 -2.46 7.17 -0.98
C TYR A 12 -2.31 6.02 -1.97
N LEU A 13 -3.32 5.72 -2.78
CA LEU A 13 -3.27 4.64 -3.76
C LEU A 13 -2.79 5.14 -5.12
N THR A 14 -1.99 4.33 -5.81
CA THR A 14 -1.69 4.55 -7.23
C THR A 14 -2.94 4.34 -8.09
N PRO A 15 -2.96 4.77 -9.37
CA PRO A 15 -4.12 4.54 -10.25
C PRO A 15 -4.52 3.06 -10.38
N SER A 16 -3.55 2.16 -10.45
CA SER A 16 -3.73 0.69 -10.48
C SER A 16 -4.28 0.17 -9.16
N GLU A 17 -3.69 0.54 -8.03
CA GLU A 17 -4.19 0.15 -6.71
C GLU A 17 -5.60 0.70 -6.43
N LEU A 18 -5.90 1.90 -6.92
CA LEU A 18 -7.22 2.51 -6.80
C LEU A 18 -8.27 1.74 -7.61
N LYS A 19 -7.90 1.27 -8.82
CA LYS A 19 -8.76 0.40 -9.64
C LYS A 19 -9.04 -0.92 -8.92
N GLU A 20 -8.03 -1.52 -8.29
CA GLU A 20 -8.20 -2.73 -7.50
C GLU A 20 -9.05 -2.50 -6.23
N TYR A 21 -8.82 -1.39 -5.54
CA TYR A 21 -9.65 -0.97 -4.41
C TYR A 21 -11.12 -0.84 -4.81
N GLN A 22 -11.40 -0.21 -5.96
CA GLN A 22 -12.76 -0.04 -6.46
C GLN A 22 -13.42 -1.36 -6.88
N SER A 23 -12.66 -2.32 -7.39
CA SER A 23 -13.20 -3.65 -7.76
C SER A 23 -13.50 -4.54 -6.56
N ARG A 24 -12.93 -4.26 -5.39
CA ARG A 24 -13.21 -4.96 -4.13
C ARG A 24 -14.56 -4.57 -3.56
N SER A 25 -15.17 -5.50 -2.82
CA SER A 25 -16.42 -5.28 -2.09
C SER A 25 -16.26 -4.21 -1.00
N GLU A 26 -17.36 -3.53 -0.65
CA GLU A 26 -17.34 -2.47 0.37
C GLU A 26 -16.77 -2.92 1.71
N VAL A 27 -17.00 -4.18 2.10
CA VAL A 27 -16.47 -4.78 3.34
C VAL A 27 -14.95 -4.96 3.28
N ARG A 28 -14.37 -5.24 2.09
CA ARG A 28 -12.93 -5.52 1.94
C ARG A 28 -12.10 -4.29 1.59
N ARG A 29 -12.75 -3.23 1.10
CA ARG A 29 -12.11 -1.95 0.76
C ARG A 29 -11.31 -1.35 1.93
N PRO A 30 -11.86 -1.22 3.16
CA PRO A 30 -11.13 -0.64 4.29
C PRO A 30 -9.82 -1.36 4.59
N SER A 31 -9.84 -2.70 4.66
CA SER A 31 -8.65 -3.46 5.00
C SER A 31 -7.58 -3.41 3.91
N TYR A 32 -7.98 -3.42 2.64
CA TYR A 32 -7.06 -3.22 1.51
C TYR A 32 -6.35 -1.86 1.61
N LEU A 33 -7.13 -0.79 1.80
CA LEU A 33 -6.60 0.56 1.93
C LEU A 33 -5.67 0.70 3.14
N ALA A 34 -6.06 0.15 4.29
CA ALA A 34 -5.25 0.17 5.49
C ALA A 34 -3.92 -0.58 5.30
N GLY A 35 -3.95 -1.74 4.64
CA GLY A 35 -2.74 -2.51 4.31
C GLY A 35 -1.79 -1.75 3.38
N ARG A 36 -2.30 -1.14 2.31
CA ARG A 36 -1.50 -0.31 1.40
C ARG A 36 -0.92 0.91 2.10
N PHE A 37 -1.72 1.60 2.92
CA PHE A 37 -1.25 2.73 3.71
C PHE A 37 -0.11 2.32 4.66
N ALA A 38 -0.30 1.24 5.43
CA ALA A 38 0.72 0.73 6.36
C ALA A 38 2.03 0.36 5.65
N ALA A 39 1.95 -0.33 4.51
CA ALA A 39 3.11 -0.72 3.72
C ALA A 39 3.89 0.49 3.17
N LYS A 40 3.17 1.49 2.65
CA LYS A 40 3.80 2.70 2.11
C LYS A 40 4.43 3.56 3.19
N GLU A 41 3.78 3.70 4.34
CA GLU A 41 4.34 4.34 5.53
C GLU A 41 5.61 3.60 6.03
N ALA A 42 5.60 2.27 6.03
CA ALA A 42 6.76 1.48 6.42
C ALA A 42 7.94 1.70 5.46
N TYR A 43 7.70 1.81 4.15
CA TYR A 43 8.73 2.17 3.18
C TYR A 43 9.33 3.55 3.47
N VAL A 44 8.50 4.59 3.60
CA VAL A 44 8.95 5.97 3.88
C VAL A 44 9.82 6.03 5.15
N LYS A 45 9.46 5.27 6.18
CA LYS A 45 10.23 5.18 7.43
C LYS A 45 11.54 4.44 7.26
N ALA A 46 11.56 3.36 6.47
CA ALA A 46 12.76 2.56 6.24
C ALA A 46 13.76 3.28 5.32
N SER A 47 13.28 3.96 4.28
CA SER A 47 14.14 4.64 3.30
C SER A 47 14.58 6.04 3.78
N GLY A 48 13.77 6.70 4.61
CA GLY A 48 13.98 8.09 5.02
C GLY A 48 13.56 9.11 3.96
N ASP A 49 12.98 8.68 2.84
CA ASP A 49 12.59 9.55 1.74
C ASP A 49 11.30 10.31 2.02
N LYS A 50 11.25 11.57 1.60
CA LYS A 50 9.99 12.33 1.50
C LYS A 50 9.45 12.21 0.07
N ILE A 51 8.66 11.17 -0.17
CA ILE A 51 8.10 10.86 -1.49
C ILE A 51 6.57 10.87 -1.46
N ASP A 52 5.94 11.18 -2.60
CA ASP A 52 4.51 11.02 -2.79
C ASP A 52 4.14 9.53 -2.77
N PHE A 53 3.16 9.15 -1.94
CA PHE A 53 2.67 7.78 -1.81
C PHE A 53 2.19 7.15 -3.12
N ARG A 54 1.76 7.97 -4.09
CA ARG A 54 1.30 7.50 -5.40
C ARG A 54 2.45 7.09 -6.34
N ARG A 55 3.70 7.33 -5.94
CA ARG A 55 4.90 6.81 -6.61
C ARG A 55 5.32 5.45 -6.09
N ILE A 56 4.84 5.08 -4.91
CA ILE A 56 5.08 3.77 -4.28
C ILE A 56 3.93 2.86 -4.67
N GLU A 57 4.22 1.66 -5.16
CA GLU A 57 3.22 0.68 -5.57
C GLU A 57 3.57 -0.70 -5.00
N ILE A 58 2.56 -1.45 -4.56
CA ILE A 58 2.73 -2.83 -4.11
C ILE A 58 2.07 -3.76 -5.11
N ILE A 59 2.87 -4.59 -5.78
CA ILE A 59 2.43 -5.49 -6.85
C ILE A 59 2.75 -6.93 -6.44
N ASP A 60 1.83 -7.86 -6.67
CA ASP A 60 2.10 -9.28 -6.44
C ASP A 60 3.17 -9.78 -7.43
N GLY A 61 4.23 -10.38 -6.90
CA GLY A 61 5.31 -10.99 -7.68
C GLY A 61 4.87 -12.29 -8.37
N ALA A 62 5.78 -12.87 -9.15
CA ALA A 62 5.52 -14.09 -9.93
C ALA A 62 5.19 -15.33 -9.06
N ASP A 63 5.66 -15.34 -7.82
CA ASP A 63 5.39 -16.35 -6.79
C ASP A 63 4.18 -16.00 -5.90
N GLY A 64 3.50 -14.89 -6.19
CA GLY A 64 2.40 -14.36 -5.39
C GLY A 64 2.84 -13.55 -4.16
N ALA A 65 4.14 -13.38 -3.92
CA ALA A 65 4.62 -12.55 -2.83
C ALA A 65 4.61 -11.06 -3.23
N PRO A 66 4.07 -10.15 -2.41
CA PRO A 66 4.00 -8.73 -2.78
C PRO A 66 5.39 -8.08 -2.77
N VAL A 67 5.65 -7.30 -3.83
CA VAL A 67 6.92 -6.61 -4.10
C VAL A 67 6.68 -5.10 -4.14
N LEU A 68 7.59 -4.36 -3.50
CA LEU A 68 7.50 -2.90 -3.40
C LEU A 68 8.24 -2.24 -4.56
N HIS A 69 7.51 -1.40 -5.28
CA HIS A 69 8.01 -0.63 -6.41
C HIS A 69 7.95 0.87 -6.12
N VAL A 70 8.95 1.60 -6.60
CA VAL A 70 8.95 3.07 -6.63
C VAL A 70 9.24 3.51 -8.05
N ASP A 71 8.33 4.28 -8.65
CA ASP A 71 8.42 4.71 -10.04
C ASP A 71 8.68 3.55 -11.03
N GLY A 72 8.07 2.40 -10.76
CA GLY A 72 8.21 1.18 -11.57
C GLY A 72 9.48 0.35 -11.31
N GLN A 73 10.35 0.77 -10.39
CA GLN A 73 11.55 0.02 -10.01
C GLN A 73 11.35 -0.75 -8.71
N VAL A 74 11.81 -2.01 -8.66
CA VAL A 74 11.78 -2.82 -7.43
C VAL A 74 12.79 -2.28 -6.43
N VAL A 75 12.31 -1.88 -5.25
CA VAL A 75 13.16 -1.33 -4.18
C VAL A 75 13.19 -2.21 -2.92
N GLY A 76 12.32 -3.21 -2.83
CA GLY A 76 12.31 -4.09 -1.67
C GLY A 76 11.16 -5.10 -1.66
N GLN A 77 11.10 -5.84 -0.57
CA GLN A 77 10.03 -6.78 -0.26
C GLN A 77 9.13 -6.21 0.82
N VAL A 78 7.87 -6.64 0.82
CA VAL A 78 6.90 -6.22 1.82
C VAL A 78 6.08 -7.42 2.29
N SER A 79 5.75 -7.44 3.58
CA SER A 79 4.77 -8.36 4.14
C SER A 79 3.66 -7.55 4.77
N ILE A 80 2.41 -7.86 4.43
CA ILE A 80 1.22 -7.14 4.88
C ILE A 80 0.29 -8.14 5.56
N THR A 81 -0.11 -7.85 6.79
CA THR A 81 -1.15 -8.62 7.48
C THR A 81 -2.26 -7.69 7.95
N HIS A 82 -3.49 -8.19 7.93
CA HIS A 82 -4.66 -7.43 8.32
C HIS A 82 -5.70 -8.34 8.97
N ASP A 83 -6.22 -7.88 10.10
CA ASP A 83 -7.41 -8.42 10.73
C ASP A 83 -8.19 -7.21 11.30
N PHE A 84 -8.25 -7.05 12.63
CA PHE A 84 -8.74 -5.81 13.23
C PHE A 84 -7.84 -4.60 12.96
N ILE A 85 -6.53 -4.83 12.84
CA ILE A 85 -5.52 -3.84 12.47
C ILE A 85 -4.78 -4.28 11.22
N ALA A 86 -4.24 -3.32 10.46
CA ALA A 86 -3.30 -3.61 9.37
C ALA A 86 -1.88 -3.25 9.79
N THR A 87 -0.94 -4.17 9.59
CA THR A 87 0.48 -3.96 9.83
C THR A 87 1.29 -4.38 8.61
N ALA A 88 2.44 -3.73 8.42
CA ALA A 88 3.34 -4.05 7.33
C ALA A 88 4.80 -3.99 7.76
N LEU A 89 5.60 -4.91 7.21
CA LEU A 89 7.05 -4.94 7.33
C LEU A 89 7.64 -4.72 5.94
N VAL A 90 8.62 -3.81 5.84
CA VAL A 90 9.36 -3.54 4.60
C VAL A 90 10.82 -3.90 4.82
N LEU A 91 11.37 -4.65 3.86
CA LEU A 91 12.81 -4.95 3.77
C LEU A 91 13.32 -4.31 2.47
N LEU A 92 14.20 -3.32 2.61
CA LEU A 92 14.83 -2.64 1.48
C LEU A 92 16.03 -3.45 0.98
N LYS A 93 16.32 -3.33 -0.31
CA LYS A 93 17.55 -3.87 -0.92
C LYS A 93 18.78 -3.04 -0.59
#